data_AF-A0A8J6K2R0-F1
#
_entry.id   AF-A0A8J6K2R0-F1
#
_cell.length_a   1.000
_cell.length_b   1.000
_cell.length_c   1.000
_cell.angle_alpha   90.00
_cell.angle_beta   90.00
_cell.angle_gamma   90.00
#
_symmetry.space_group_name_H-M   'P 1'
#
loop_
_entity.id
_entity.type
_entity.pdbx_description
1 polymer ?
#
loop_
_entity_poly.entity_id
_entity_poly.type
_entity_poly.pdbx_seq_one_letter_code
_entity_poly.pdbx_strand_id
1 'polypeptide(L)'
;DNEPSGHEGGGSGGYLEHIFKYAAQELFGLHVNEIKYKPLKNKDFQEVTLEKDGEVLLQFALAYGFRNIQNLVQKLKRGRCAYHYVEVMACPSGNLAHRVSCRK
;
A
#
# COMPACT_ATOMS: atom_id res chain seq x y z
N ASP A 1 -8.33 -12.15 -28.27
CA ASP A 1 -6.94 -11.65 -28.31
C ASP A 1 -6.53 -11.26 -26.90
N ASN A 2 -5.48 -11.92 -26.42
CA ASN A 2 -4.95 -11.84 -25.07
C ASN A 2 -4.19 -10.52 -24.93
N GLU A 3 -4.73 -9.58 -24.16
CA GLU A 3 -4.12 -8.27 -23.92
C GLU A 3 -2.88 -8.47 -23.01
N PRO A 4 -1.68 -8.06 -23.45
CA PRO A 4 -0.45 -8.38 -22.74
C PRO A 4 -0.40 -7.63 -21.41
N SER A 5 -0.27 -8.42 -20.34
CA SER A 5 0.23 -8.08 -19.01
C SER A 5 0.98 -6.75 -18.96
N GLY A 6 0.31 -5.75 -18.39
CA GLY A 6 0.85 -4.41 -18.18
C GLY A 6 2.20 -4.45 -17.46
N HIS A 7 3.12 -3.61 -17.93
CA HIS A 7 4.41 -3.34 -17.32
C HIS A 7 4.36 -3.31 -15.78
N GLU A 8 5.01 -4.28 -15.14
CA GLU A 8 5.26 -4.35 -13.68
C GLU A 8 6.30 -3.32 -13.17
N GLY A 9 6.53 -2.21 -13.89
CA GLY A 9 7.67 -1.33 -13.57
C GLY A 9 7.48 0.18 -13.75
N GLY A 10 6.28 0.67 -14.06
CA GLY A 10 6.10 2.10 -14.42
C GLY A 10 5.20 2.92 -13.49
N GLY A 11 4.22 2.29 -12.83
CA GLY A 11 3.31 2.96 -11.91
C GLY A 11 3.75 2.69 -10.48
N SER A 12 3.85 3.74 -9.66
CA SER A 12 4.34 3.68 -8.28
C SER A 12 3.41 2.92 -7.29
N GLY A 13 2.60 1.97 -7.75
CA GLY A 13 1.78 1.05 -6.94
C GLY A 13 2.26 -0.41 -6.91
N GLY A 14 3.35 -0.76 -7.60
CA GLY A 14 3.87 -2.14 -7.63
C GLY A 14 4.66 -2.57 -6.38
N TYR A 15 5.26 -1.62 -5.65
CA TYR A 15 6.10 -1.95 -4.50
C TYR A 15 5.29 -2.44 -3.30
N LEU A 16 4.17 -1.78 -3.00
CA LEU A 16 3.27 -2.25 -1.97
C LEU A 16 2.84 -3.70 -2.20
N GLU A 17 2.52 -4.06 -3.44
CA GLU A 17 2.13 -5.43 -3.76
C GLU A 17 3.27 -6.41 -3.54
N HIS A 18 4.46 -6.10 -4.07
CA HIS A 18 5.63 -6.96 -3.92
C HIS A 18 6.01 -7.16 -2.45
N ILE A 19 6.06 -6.07 -1.67
CA ILE A 19 6.40 -6.12 -0.24
C ILE A 19 5.32 -6.85 0.55
N PHE A 20 4.03 -6.66 0.21
CA PHE A 20 2.94 -7.34 0.88
C PHE A 20 2.99 -8.85 0.66
N LYS A 21 3.19 -9.30 -0.60
CA LYS A 21 3.33 -10.72 -0.94
C LYS A 21 4.54 -11.34 -0.24
N TYR A 22 5.69 -10.66 -0.29
CA TYR A 22 6.91 -11.10 0.37
C TYR A 22 6.74 -11.18 1.90
N ALA A 23 6.21 -10.13 2.54
CA ALA A 23 5.98 -10.11 3.99
C ALA A 23 4.97 -11.18 4.44
N ALA A 24 3.91 -11.42 3.66
CA ALA A 24 2.94 -12.48 3.95
C ALA A 24 3.59 -13.87 3.94
N GLN A 25 4.47 -14.12 2.98
CA GLN A 25 5.19 -15.38 2.86
C GLN A 25 6.23 -15.55 3.96
N GLU A 26 7.07 -14.54 4.20
CA GLU A 26 8.19 -14.65 5.14
C GLU A 26 7.74 -14.65 6.60
N LEU A 27 6.75 -13.83 6.96
CA LEU A 27 6.31 -13.69 8.35
C LEU A 27 5.25 -14.73 8.75
N PHE A 28 4.40 -15.13 7.80
CA PHE A 28 3.23 -15.96 8.10
C PHE A 28 3.15 -17.25 7.27
N GLY A 29 4.07 -17.48 6.33
CA GLY A 29 4.03 -18.64 5.43
C GLY A 29 2.84 -18.61 4.48
N LEU A 30 2.24 -17.44 4.23
CA LEU A 30 1.03 -17.30 3.43
C LEU A 30 1.38 -16.85 2.02
N HIS A 31 0.95 -17.61 1.02
CA HIS A 31 1.11 -17.25 -0.37
C HIS A 31 -0.10 -16.43 -0.85
N VAL A 32 0.12 -15.15 -1.16
CA VAL A 32 -0.90 -14.23 -1.64
C VAL A 32 -0.74 -14.05 -3.15
N ASN A 33 -1.63 -14.66 -3.93
CA ASN A 33 -1.61 -14.53 -5.39
C ASN A 33 -2.16 -13.16 -5.85
N GLU A 34 -3.29 -12.75 -5.27
CA GLU A 34 -4.01 -11.53 -5.64
C GLU A 34 -4.24 -10.66 -4.42
N ILE A 35 -3.94 -9.37 -4.56
CA ILE A 35 -4.17 -8.38 -3.51
C ILE A 35 -5.53 -7.72 -3.71
N LYS A 36 -6.36 -7.77 -2.66
CA LYS A 36 -7.65 -7.09 -2.63
C LYS A 36 -7.52 -5.74 -1.96
N TYR A 37 -7.64 -4.68 -2.76
CA TYR A 37 -7.74 -3.32 -2.27
C TYR A 37 -9.15 -3.07 -1.74
N LYS A 38 -9.27 -2.59 -0.50
CA LYS A 38 -10.54 -2.14 0.06
C LYS A 38 -10.89 -0.78 -0.58
N PRO A 39 -12.00 -0.69 -1.34
CA PRO A 39 -12.40 0.55 -1.98
C PRO A 39 -12.88 1.53 -0.90
N LEU A 40 -12.17 2.65 -0.78
CA LEU A 40 -12.58 3.75 0.09
C LEU A 40 -13.29 4.82 -0.72
N LYS A 41 -14.05 5.68 -0.04
CA LYS A 41 -14.68 6.86 -0.66
C LYS A 41 -13.65 7.74 -1.38
N ASN A 42 -12.40 7.71 -0.92
CA ASN A 42 -11.30 8.42 -1.55
C ASN A 42 -10.51 7.48 -2.46
N LYS A 43 -10.53 7.70 -3.78
CA LYS A 43 -9.73 6.89 -4.72
C LYS A 43 -8.23 7.11 -4.56
N ASP A 44 -7.84 8.26 -4.01
CA ASP A 44 -6.45 8.62 -3.73
C ASP A 44 -5.91 7.94 -2.46
N PHE A 45 -6.70 7.11 -1.78
CA PHE A 45 -6.25 6.35 -0.61
C PHE A 45 -6.82 4.93 -0.67
N GLN A 46 -5.95 3.94 -0.81
CA GLN A 46 -6.34 2.53 -0.87
C GLN A 46 -5.73 1.78 0.30
N GLU A 47 -6.48 0.83 0.85
CA GLU A 47 -6.02 0.00 1.96
C GLU A 47 -5.99 -1.46 1.55
N VAL A 48 -5.00 -2.18 2.06
CA VAL A 48 -4.83 -3.62 1.87
C VAL A 48 -4.64 -4.25 3.23
N THR A 49 -5.39 -5.30 3.52
CA THR A 49 -5.29 -6.04 4.78
C THR A 49 -5.11 -7.52 4.51
N LEU A 50 -4.15 -8.13 5.20
CA LEU A 50 -4.03 -9.58 5.31
C LEU A 50 -4.77 -9.99 6.58
N GLU A 51 -5.78 -10.82 6.42
CA GLU A 51 -6.59 -11.33 7.52
C GLU A 51 -6.51 -12.86 7.52
N LYS A 52 -6.28 -13.46 8.69
CA LYS A 52 -6.25 -14.91 8.88
C LYS A 52 -6.90 -15.25 10.21
N ASP A 53 -7.78 -16.23 10.23
CA ASP A 53 -8.49 -16.68 11.43
C ASP A 53 -9.22 -15.56 12.21
N GLY A 54 -9.63 -14.49 11.51
CA GLY A 54 -10.30 -13.32 12.08
C GLY A 54 -9.36 -12.25 12.65
N GLU A 55 -8.05 -12.45 12.57
CA GLU A 55 -7.04 -11.49 13.01
C GLU A 55 -6.38 -10.77 11.82
N VAL A 56 -6.14 -9.47 11.96
CA VAL A 56 -5.41 -8.66 10.97
C VAL A 56 -3.92 -8.86 11.19
N LEU A 57 -3.28 -9.58 10.26
CA LEU A 57 -1.85 -9.89 10.31
C LEU A 57 -1.00 -8.76 9.74
N LEU A 58 -1.43 -8.20 8.61
CA LEU A 58 -0.76 -7.09 7.93
C LEU A 58 -1.80 -6.06 7.49
N GLN A 59 -1.45 -4.79 7.61
CA GLN A 59 -2.28 -3.69 7.17
C GLN A 59 -1.42 -2.64 6.49
N PHE A 60 -1.67 -2.45 5.21
CA PHE A 60 -0.86 -1.65 4.29
C PHE A 60 -1.77 -0.58 3.66
N ALA A 61 -1.19 0.54 3.24
CA ALA A 61 -1.94 1.57 2.53
C ALA A 61 -1.13 2.19 1.37
N LEU A 62 -1.86 2.58 0.33
CA LEU A 62 -1.40 3.46 -0.74
C LEU A 62 -2.04 4.83 -0.54
N ALA A 63 -1.22 5.88 -0.52
CA ALA A 63 -1.69 7.25 -0.35
C ALA A 63 -1.15 8.13 -1.48
N TYR A 64 -2.06 8.63 -2.32
CA TYR A 64 -1.77 9.57 -3.38
C TYR A 64 -2.08 11.01 -2.93
N GLY A 65 -1.22 11.94 -3.29
CA GLY A 65 -1.39 13.37 -3.06
C GLY A 65 -0.99 13.86 -1.68
N PHE A 66 -0.46 15.09 -1.64
CA PHE A 66 0.06 15.72 -0.42
C PHE A 66 -0.95 15.77 0.73
N ARG A 67 -2.24 15.98 0.45
CA ARG A 67 -3.29 16.01 1.47
C ARG A 67 -3.40 14.70 2.24
N ASN A 68 -3.31 13.55 1.56
CA ASN A 68 -3.34 12.25 2.22
C ASN A 68 -2.07 12.01 3.04
N ILE A 69 -0.92 12.47 2.54
CA ILE A 69 0.37 12.39 3.26
C ILE A 69 0.30 13.21 4.55
N GLN A 70 -0.22 14.44 4.50
CA GLN A 70 -0.39 15.28 5.70
C GLN A 70 -1.29 14.59 6.74
N ASN A 71 -2.42 14.01 6.30
CA ASN A 71 -3.32 13.28 7.18
C ASN A 71 -2.64 12.06 7.81
N LEU A 72 -1.87 11.31 7.03
CA LEU A 72 -1.10 10.16 7.51
C LEU A 72 -0.06 10.58 8.55
N VAL A 73 0.73 11.62 8.27
CA VAL A 73 1.72 12.16 9.20
C VAL A 73 1.07 12.64 10.50
N GLN A 74 -0.11 13.26 10.43
CA GLN A 74 -0.86 13.63 11.62
C GLN A 74 -1.32 12.40 12.42
N LYS A 75 -1.78 11.34 11.76
CA LYS A 75 -2.15 10.07 12.42
C LYS A 75 -0.94 9.42 13.09
N LEU A 76 0.22 9.43 12.43
CA LEU A 76 1.49 8.95 12.97
C LEU A 76 1.91 9.73 14.23
N LYS A 77 1.91 11.07 14.16
CA LYS A 77 2.22 11.94 15.30
C LYS A 77 1.31 11.72 16.50
N ARG A 78 0.06 11.34 16.26
CA ARG A 78 -0.93 11.02 17.31
C ARG A 78 -0.87 9.58 17.82
N GLY A 79 0.05 8.76 17.29
CA GLY A 79 0.16 7.34 17.65
C GLY A 79 -1.00 6.47 17.17
N ARG A 80 -1.83 6.95 16.22
CA ARG A 80 -3.04 6.27 15.72
C ARG A 80 -2.86 5.65 14.33
N CYS A 81 -1.63 5.41 13.91
CA CYS A 81 -1.36 4.75 12.63
C CYS A 81 -1.41 3.24 12.80
N ALA A 82 -2.42 2.60 12.20
CA ALA A 82 -2.61 1.15 12.20
C ALA A 82 -1.85 0.44 11.07
N TYR A 83 -1.31 1.19 10.11
CA TYR A 83 -0.58 0.64 8.97
C TYR A 83 0.85 0.27 9.35
N HIS A 84 1.26 -0.93 8.93
CA HIS A 84 2.64 -1.45 9.03
C HIS A 84 3.54 -0.90 7.93
N TYR A 85 2.95 -0.67 6.76
CA TYR A 85 3.63 -0.09 5.61
C TYR A 85 2.68 0.86 4.87
N VAL A 86 3.19 2.02 4.48
CA VAL A 86 2.46 2.95 3.62
C VAL A 86 3.36 3.39 2.48
N GLU A 87 2.86 3.22 1.26
CA GLU A 87 3.47 3.78 0.07
C GLU A 87 2.77 5.09 -0.27
N VAL A 88 3.57 6.17 -0.30
CA VAL A 88 3.07 7.52 -0.56
C VAL A 88 3.57 8.02 -1.91
N MET A 89 2.68 8.67 -2.65
CA MET A 89 2.98 9.30 -3.92
C MET A 89 2.51 10.74 -3.91
N ALA A 90 3.41 11.68 -4.23
CA ALA A 90 3.08 13.10 -4.20
C ALA A 90 2.19 13.55 -5.39
N CYS A 91 2.25 12.84 -6.53
CA CYS A 91 1.46 13.13 -7.73
C CYS A 91 0.78 11.85 -8.27
N PRO A 92 -0.48 11.92 -8.74
CA PRO A 92 -1.17 10.79 -9.38
C PRO A 92 -0.61 10.45 -10.78
N SER A 93 0.01 11.43 -11.46
CA SER A 93 0.72 11.27 -12.73
C SER A 93 2.22 11.30 -12.47
N GLY A 94 2.84 10.12 -12.44
CA GLY A 94 4.24 9.91 -12.08
C GLY A 94 5.19 10.80 -12.87
N ASN A 95 5.72 11.81 -12.22
CA ASN A 95 6.98 12.45 -12.58
C ASN A 95 7.87 12.37 -11.34
N LEU A 96 9.09 11.88 -11.52
CA LEU A 96 10.07 11.53 -10.50
C LEU A 96 10.23 12.61 -9.41
N ALA A 97 9.59 12.48 -8.25
CA ALA A 97 9.96 13.29 -7.09
C ALA A 97 9.39 12.75 -5.76
N HIS A 98 10.32 12.37 -4.87
CA HIS A 98 10.18 12.15 -3.42
C HIS A 98 9.52 10.84 -2.93
N ARG A 99 10.41 9.90 -2.57
CA ARG A 99 10.12 8.69 -1.80
C ARG A 99 10.06 9.02 -0.30
N VAL A 100 8.99 8.61 0.38
CA VAL A 100 8.96 8.48 1.85
C VAL A 100 8.42 7.09 2.16
N SER A 101 9.29 6.17 2.57
CA SER A 101 8.86 4.86 3.09
C SER A 101 8.91 4.92 4.61
N CYS A 102 7.76 4.83 5.26
CA CYS A 102 7.68 4.70 6.71
C CYS A 102 7.55 3.22 7.05
N ARG A 103 8.65 2.62 7.53
CA ARG A 103 8.64 1.28 8.14
C ARG A 103 8.51 1.45 9.65
N LYS A 104 7.58 0.72 10.26
CA LYS A 104 7.44 0.65 11.71
C LYS A 104 8.03 -0.65 12.22
#